data_AF-A0A5M9ZEF3-F1
#
_entry.id   AF-A0A5M9ZEF3-F1
#
_cell.length_a   1.000
_cell.length_b   1.000
_cell.length_c   1.000
_cell.angle_alpha   90.00
_cell.angle_beta   90.00
_cell.angle_gamma   90.00
#
_symmetry.space_group_name_H-M   'P 1'
#
loop_
_entity.id
_entity.type
_entity.pdbx_description
1 polymer ?
#
loop_
_entity_poly.entity_id
_entity_poly.type
_entity_poly.pdbx_seq_one_letter_code
_entity_poly.pdbx_strand_id
1 'polypeptide(L)'
;MGWQRLRHIGRNNVSSFTEFGTLVKNRHRPKDKPKDTKVALGFLAPWLIGAIFLSLIPMLYSLVISFTKYNMIKPPQFVGLMNYRHMLIDPRFLSSLKVTLTYVVISVPLQLVAALALAVLLDRGMRGLAFYRSAFYLPSMLGGSVAVAVLWKMVFGSDGLFNALINLFGASSSMSWIANPDTANWTLIALHVWQFGSPMVIFLAGLRQIPRELYEAASVDGAGKWKQFTAITLPQLSPIIFFNLVMSVINSFQTFTQAYVVSGGTGGPSDSTLFYTLYLYQQGFASLRMGYASALAWIMVLIVAVLTGINFALSKFWVHYDD
;
A
#
# COMPACT_ATOMS: atom_id res chain seq x y z
N MET A 1 0.93 61.94 -54.25
CA MET A 1 1.68 60.65 -54.32
C MET A 1 1.57 59.98 -52.97
N GLY A 2 1.01 58.76 -52.85
CA GLY A 2 1.01 58.07 -51.54
C GLY A 2 0.00 56.95 -51.29
N TRP A 3 -0.91 56.64 -52.23
CA TRP A 3 -1.95 55.62 -52.03
C TRP A 3 -1.64 54.22 -52.59
N GLN A 4 -0.38 53.94 -52.98
CA GLN A 4 0.01 52.62 -53.54
C GLN A 4 0.77 51.69 -52.58
N ARG A 5 0.97 52.08 -51.32
CA ARG A 5 1.83 51.33 -50.38
C ARG A 5 1.08 50.50 -49.32
N LEU A 6 -0.14 50.04 -49.61
CA LEU A 6 -0.94 49.18 -48.71
C LEU A 6 -1.51 47.91 -49.37
N ARG A 7 -1.00 47.48 -50.53
CA ARG A 7 -1.43 46.23 -51.19
C ARG A 7 -0.44 45.06 -51.11
N HIS A 8 0.68 45.19 -50.40
CA HIS A 8 1.72 44.15 -50.39
C HIS A 8 1.92 43.37 -49.08
N ILE A 9 1.12 43.63 -48.04
CA ILE A 9 1.26 42.92 -46.74
C ILE A 9 0.19 41.81 -46.56
N GLY A 10 -0.73 41.66 -47.52
CA GLY A 10 -1.84 40.68 -47.44
C GLY A 10 -1.64 39.36 -48.19
N ARG A 11 -0.43 39.04 -48.69
CA ARG A 11 -0.25 37.91 -49.63
C ARG A 11 0.71 36.80 -49.19
N ASN A 12 1.33 36.91 -48.01
CA ASN A 12 2.28 35.90 -47.51
C ASN A 12 1.78 35.05 -46.33
N ASN A 13 0.56 35.28 -45.83
CA ASN A 13 0.01 34.49 -44.72
C ASN A 13 -0.92 33.33 -45.14
N VAL A 14 -1.09 33.10 -46.44
CA VAL A 14 -1.91 31.97 -46.93
C VAL A 14 -1.07 30.72 -47.22
N SER A 15 0.26 30.84 -47.38
CA SER A 15 1.14 29.68 -47.62
C SER A 15 1.50 28.92 -46.35
N SER A 16 1.61 29.58 -45.20
CA SER A 16 1.99 28.92 -43.94
C SER A 16 0.90 27.98 -43.40
N PHE A 17 -0.38 28.36 -43.53
CA PHE A 17 -1.50 27.51 -43.12
C PHE A 17 -1.74 26.33 -44.08
N THR A 18 -1.41 26.48 -45.37
CA THR A 18 -1.47 25.36 -46.33
C THR A 18 -0.26 24.43 -46.21
N GLU A 19 0.93 24.93 -45.85
CA GLU A 19 2.09 24.10 -45.49
C GLU A 19 1.88 23.32 -44.19
N PHE A 20 1.26 23.93 -43.16
CA PHE A 20 0.90 23.19 -41.94
C PHE A 20 -0.15 22.11 -42.21
N GLY A 21 -1.14 22.39 -43.07
CA GLY A 21 -2.14 21.40 -43.47
C GLY A 21 -1.56 20.20 -44.23
N THR A 22 -0.52 20.39 -45.04
CA THR A 22 0.16 19.29 -45.74
C THR A 22 1.14 18.52 -44.84
N LEU A 23 1.79 19.19 -43.88
CA LEU A 23 2.64 18.53 -42.87
C LEU A 23 1.84 17.61 -41.93
N VAL A 24 0.60 17.98 -41.59
CA VAL A 24 -0.30 17.14 -40.77
C VAL A 24 -0.86 15.97 -41.59
N LYS A 25 -1.14 16.16 -42.89
CA LYS A 25 -1.69 15.12 -43.77
C LYS A 25 -0.66 14.06 -44.17
N ASN A 26 0.64 14.37 -44.05
CA ASN A 26 1.76 13.47 -44.37
C ASN A 26 2.54 12.96 -43.14
N ARG A 27 1.96 12.95 -41.94
CA ARG A 27 2.42 12.00 -40.91
C ARG A 27 2.06 10.59 -41.38
N HIS A 28 2.94 10.01 -42.20
CA HIS A 28 3.07 8.57 -42.30
C HIS A 28 3.15 8.07 -40.86
N ARG A 29 2.07 7.47 -40.36
CA ARG A 29 2.11 6.61 -39.18
C ARG A 29 3.28 5.67 -39.45
N PRO A 30 4.39 5.70 -38.68
CA PRO A 30 5.44 4.74 -38.90
C PRO A 30 4.74 3.38 -38.85
N LYS A 31 4.81 2.62 -39.95
CA LYS A 31 4.46 1.20 -39.91
C LYS A 31 5.45 0.62 -38.91
N ASP A 32 5.04 0.47 -37.65
CA ASP A 32 5.85 -0.15 -36.62
C ASP A 32 6.34 -1.48 -37.19
N LYS A 33 7.61 -1.51 -37.59
CA LYS A 33 8.21 -2.73 -38.11
C LYS A 33 8.24 -3.70 -36.93
N PRO A 34 7.77 -4.95 -37.05
CA PRO A 34 7.77 -5.95 -35.98
C PRO A 34 9.19 -6.39 -35.53
N LYS A 35 10.24 -5.64 -35.92
CA LYS A 35 11.63 -5.89 -35.55
C LYS A 35 11.96 -5.39 -34.15
N ASP A 36 11.37 -4.27 -33.70
CA ASP A 36 11.68 -3.71 -32.38
C ASP A 36 10.99 -4.46 -31.24
N THR A 37 9.82 -5.06 -31.50
CA THR A 37 9.12 -5.90 -30.52
C THR A 37 9.95 -7.13 -30.13
N LYS A 38 10.69 -7.73 -31.06
CA LYS A 38 11.52 -8.92 -30.76
C LYS A 38 12.74 -8.57 -29.90
N VAL A 39 13.35 -7.41 -30.15
CA VAL A 39 14.48 -6.92 -29.35
C VAL A 39 13.99 -6.52 -27.96
N ALA A 40 12.88 -5.79 -27.86
CA ALA A 40 12.25 -5.46 -26.58
C ALA A 40 11.87 -6.72 -25.79
N LEU A 41 11.30 -7.74 -26.46
CA LEU A 41 10.98 -9.02 -25.82
C LEU A 41 12.25 -9.75 -25.37
N GLY A 42 13.35 -9.65 -26.12
CA GLY A 42 14.65 -10.19 -25.73
C GLY A 42 15.19 -9.57 -24.43
N PHE A 43 15.08 -8.24 -24.28
CA PHE A 43 15.45 -7.54 -23.04
C PHE A 43 14.51 -7.84 -21.87
N LEU A 44 13.22 -8.06 -22.13
CA LEU A 44 12.23 -8.44 -21.12
C LEU A 44 12.29 -9.94 -20.76
N ALA A 45 12.90 -10.78 -21.60
CA ALA A 45 12.85 -12.23 -21.46
C ALA A 45 13.37 -12.72 -20.10
N PRO A 46 14.51 -12.25 -19.55
CA PRO A 46 14.99 -12.73 -18.25
C PRO A 46 14.00 -12.45 -17.11
N TRP A 47 13.37 -11.26 -17.12
CA TRP A 47 12.37 -10.89 -16.11
C TRP A 47 11.08 -11.70 -16.28
N LEU A 48 10.58 -11.86 -17.51
CA LEU A 48 9.38 -12.64 -17.80
C LEU A 48 9.55 -14.13 -17.46
N ILE A 49 10.70 -14.70 -17.79
CA ILE A 49 11.05 -16.08 -17.43
C ILE A 49 11.04 -16.23 -15.92
N GLY A 50 11.72 -15.34 -15.19
CA GLY A 50 11.70 -15.34 -13.73
C GLY A 50 10.28 -15.21 -13.15
N ALA A 51 9.49 -14.26 -13.64
CA ALA A 51 8.11 -14.05 -13.19
C ALA A 51 7.22 -15.28 -13.44
N ILE A 52 7.32 -15.90 -14.61
CA ILE A 52 6.52 -17.08 -14.95
C ILE A 52 6.95 -18.29 -14.11
N PHE A 53 8.24 -18.63 -14.14
CA PHE A 53 8.73 -19.87 -13.53
C PHE A 53 8.83 -19.81 -12.01
N LEU A 54 9.21 -18.67 -11.44
CA LEU A 54 9.42 -18.52 -9.99
C LEU A 54 8.19 -17.98 -9.25
N SER A 55 7.26 -17.31 -9.94
CA SER A 55 6.06 -16.75 -9.30
C SER A 55 4.77 -17.39 -9.81
N LEU A 56 4.49 -17.31 -11.11
CA LEU A 56 3.18 -17.72 -11.66
C LEU A 56 2.96 -19.24 -11.57
N ILE A 57 3.97 -20.05 -11.90
CA ILE A 57 3.85 -21.51 -11.85
C ILE A 57 3.60 -22.01 -10.41
N PRO A 58 4.42 -21.65 -9.39
CA PRO A 58 4.16 -22.06 -8.00
C PRO A 58 2.81 -21.56 -7.48
N MET A 59 2.40 -20.34 -7.86
CA MET A 59 1.10 -19.78 -7.51
C MET A 59 -0.04 -20.64 -8.08
N LEU A 60 -0.02 -20.95 -9.38
CA LEU A 60 -1.03 -21.81 -10.00
C LEU A 60 -1.00 -23.23 -9.45
N TYR A 61 0.18 -23.78 -9.14
CA TYR A 61 0.30 -25.08 -8.50
C TYR A 61 -0.34 -25.09 -7.10
N SER A 62 -0.19 -24.01 -6.33
CA SER A 62 -0.89 -23.85 -5.05
C SER A 62 -2.42 -23.86 -5.20
N LEU A 63 -2.94 -23.33 -6.33
CA LEU A 63 -4.39 -23.41 -6.63
C LEU A 63 -4.83 -24.85 -6.84
N VAL A 64 -4.05 -25.65 -7.56
CA VAL A 64 -4.38 -27.07 -7.74
C VAL A 64 -4.35 -27.79 -6.38
N ILE A 65 -3.32 -27.53 -5.58
CA ILE A 65 -3.19 -28.11 -4.23
C ILE A 65 -4.34 -27.71 -3.31
N SER A 66 -4.92 -26.52 -3.45
CA SER A 66 -6.02 -26.07 -2.57
C SER A 66 -7.28 -26.95 -2.66
N PHE A 67 -7.45 -27.69 -3.76
CA PHE A 67 -8.53 -28.67 -3.93
C PHE A 67 -8.14 -30.10 -3.51
N THR A 68 -6.96 -30.25 -2.90
CA THR A 68 -6.41 -31.55 -2.49
C THR A 68 -6.23 -31.63 -0.97
N LYS A 69 -6.31 -32.84 -0.44
CA LYS A 69 -5.79 -33.19 0.88
C LYS A 69 -4.32 -33.53 0.72
N TYR A 70 -3.47 -32.52 0.89
CA TYR A 70 -2.03 -32.65 0.76
C TYR A 70 -1.34 -32.27 2.06
N ASN A 71 -0.48 -33.17 2.55
CA ASN A 71 0.22 -33.01 3.82
C ASN A 71 1.75 -33.07 3.71
N MET A 72 2.30 -32.82 2.51
CA MET A 72 3.74 -32.90 2.17
C MET A 72 4.42 -34.26 2.35
N ILE A 73 3.81 -35.19 3.09
CA ILE A 73 4.33 -36.54 3.34
C ILE A 73 3.73 -37.55 2.37
N LYS A 74 2.41 -37.48 2.16
CA LYS A 74 1.67 -38.35 1.23
C LYS A 74 1.38 -37.61 -0.07
N PRO A 75 1.25 -38.33 -1.20
CA PRO A 75 0.85 -37.72 -2.46
C PRO A 75 -0.51 -37.01 -2.32
N PRO A 76 -0.71 -35.89 -3.03
CA PRO A 76 -1.94 -35.11 -2.95
C PRO A 76 -3.16 -35.93 -3.40
N GLN A 77 -4.20 -35.96 -2.58
CA GLN A 77 -5.48 -36.61 -2.91
C GLN A 77 -6.53 -35.55 -3.24
N PHE A 78 -7.15 -35.63 -4.41
CA PHE A 78 -8.20 -34.67 -4.77
C PHE A 78 -9.44 -34.83 -3.88
N VAL A 79 -9.85 -33.75 -3.22
CA VAL A 79 -11.01 -33.71 -2.31
C VAL A 79 -12.02 -32.61 -2.68
N GLY A 80 -11.84 -31.98 -3.85
CA GLY A 80 -12.70 -30.91 -4.35
C GLY A 80 -12.73 -29.71 -3.38
N LEU A 81 -13.93 -29.27 -3.01
CA LEU A 81 -14.13 -28.06 -2.19
C LEU A 81 -14.08 -28.30 -0.67
N MET A 82 -13.61 -29.47 -0.22
CA MET A 82 -13.62 -29.83 1.21
C MET A 82 -12.85 -28.84 2.08
N ASN A 83 -11.68 -28.38 1.64
CA ASN A 83 -10.86 -27.39 2.36
C ASN A 83 -11.63 -26.07 2.57
N TYR A 84 -12.36 -25.61 1.55
CA TYR A 84 -13.16 -24.39 1.61
C TYR A 84 -14.37 -24.53 2.54
N ARG A 85 -15.05 -25.69 2.52
CA ARG A 85 -16.16 -25.97 3.44
C ARG A 85 -15.69 -26.00 4.89
N HIS A 86 -14.54 -26.63 5.14
CA HIS A 86 -13.95 -26.68 6.49
C HIS A 86 -13.61 -25.28 7.00
N MET A 87 -13.12 -24.41 6.13
CA MET A 87 -12.79 -23.03 6.48
C MET A 87 -13.98 -22.24 7.05
N LEU A 88 -15.19 -22.45 6.50
CA LEU A 88 -16.39 -21.73 6.94
C LEU A 88 -16.85 -22.08 8.35
N ILE A 89 -16.45 -23.25 8.87
CA ILE A 89 -16.81 -23.73 10.21
C ILE A 89 -15.62 -23.71 11.17
N ASP A 90 -14.47 -23.20 10.75
CA ASP A 90 -13.25 -23.14 11.54
C ASP A 90 -13.24 -21.87 12.42
N PRO A 91 -13.35 -22.00 13.75
CA PRO A 91 -13.38 -20.83 14.64
C PRO A 91 -12.09 -20.03 14.60
N ARG A 92 -10.93 -20.68 14.41
CA ARG A 92 -9.63 -19.99 14.38
C ARG A 92 -9.45 -19.21 13.08
N PHE A 93 -9.99 -19.71 11.98
CA PHE A 93 -10.08 -18.95 10.73
C PHE A 93 -10.85 -17.64 10.96
N LEU A 94 -12.06 -17.70 11.54
CA LEU A 94 -12.88 -16.52 11.81
C LEU A 94 -12.20 -15.54 12.77
N SER A 95 -11.56 -16.05 13.83
CA SER A 95 -10.76 -15.24 14.75
C SER A 95 -9.63 -14.53 14.00
N SER A 96 -8.91 -15.23 13.14
CA SER A 96 -7.78 -14.66 12.40
C SER A 96 -8.19 -13.58 11.40
N LEU A 97 -9.35 -13.79 10.76
CA LEU A 97 -9.95 -12.82 9.85
C LEU A 97 -10.39 -11.57 10.63
N LYS A 98 -11.03 -11.73 11.79
CA LYS A 98 -11.45 -10.61 12.64
C LYS A 98 -10.25 -9.78 13.11
N VAL A 99 -9.19 -10.42 13.61
CA VAL A 99 -7.97 -9.73 14.06
C VAL A 99 -7.33 -8.94 12.92
N THR A 100 -7.22 -9.57 11.75
CA THR A 100 -6.59 -8.96 10.57
C THR A 100 -7.42 -7.83 10.01
N LEU A 101 -8.74 -7.99 9.90
CA LEU A 101 -9.64 -6.92 9.45
C LEU A 101 -9.64 -5.73 10.41
N THR A 102 -9.70 -5.99 11.72
CA THR A 102 -9.61 -4.95 12.74
C THR A 102 -8.29 -4.19 12.62
N TYR A 103 -7.19 -4.91 12.45
CA TYR A 103 -5.88 -4.31 12.21
C TYR A 103 -5.89 -3.42 10.96
N VAL A 104 -6.30 -3.95 9.79
CA VAL A 104 -6.26 -3.22 8.51
C VAL A 104 -7.15 -1.97 8.54
N VAL A 105 -8.40 -2.11 9.00
CA VAL A 105 -9.38 -1.00 8.99
C VAL A 105 -8.96 0.15 9.90
N ILE A 106 -8.21 -0.12 10.96
CA ILE A 106 -7.78 0.89 11.93
C ILE A 106 -6.39 1.41 11.60
N SER A 107 -5.42 0.53 11.34
CA SER A 107 -4.02 0.90 11.16
C SER A 107 -3.78 1.70 9.89
N VAL A 108 -4.45 1.35 8.79
CA VAL A 108 -4.24 2.01 7.50
C VAL A 108 -4.68 3.47 7.52
N PRO A 109 -5.92 3.83 7.91
CA PRO A 109 -6.31 5.23 8.00
C PRO A 109 -5.43 6.04 8.95
N LEU A 110 -5.09 5.48 10.12
CA LEU A 110 -4.22 6.15 11.09
C LEU A 110 -2.82 6.40 10.52
N GLN A 111 -2.24 5.43 9.81
CA GLN A 111 -0.96 5.58 9.14
C GLN A 111 -1.00 6.67 8.06
N LEU A 112 -2.05 6.70 7.24
CA LEU A 112 -2.20 7.71 6.19
C LEU A 112 -2.40 9.12 6.77
N VAL A 113 -3.18 9.25 7.84
CA VAL A 113 -3.37 10.53 8.54
C VAL A 113 -2.06 11.01 9.14
N ALA A 114 -1.31 10.13 9.84
CA ALA A 114 0.00 10.46 10.39
C ALA A 114 1.00 10.87 9.29
N ALA A 115 1.02 10.11 8.19
CA ALA A 115 1.88 10.36 7.04
C ALA A 115 1.57 11.71 6.37
N LEU A 116 0.29 12.01 6.14
CA LEU A 116 -0.14 13.26 5.52
C LEU A 116 0.11 14.47 6.44
N ALA A 117 -0.19 14.34 7.73
CA ALA A 117 0.06 15.40 8.71
C ALA A 117 1.54 15.78 8.78
N LEU A 118 2.43 14.79 8.82
CA LEU A 118 3.87 15.01 8.79
C LEU A 118 4.33 15.57 7.45
N ALA A 119 3.81 15.07 6.33
CA ALA A 119 4.15 15.60 5.01
C ALA A 119 3.81 17.10 4.88
N VAL A 120 2.61 17.51 5.32
CA VAL A 120 2.17 18.92 5.31
C VAL A 120 3.04 19.78 6.24
N LEU A 121 3.48 19.24 7.38
CA LEU A 121 4.38 19.95 8.28
C LEU A 121 5.77 20.17 7.65
N LEU A 122 6.32 19.13 7.02
CA LEU A 122 7.63 19.15 6.38
C LEU A 122 7.68 20.01 5.11
N ASP A 123 6.55 20.17 4.42
CA ASP A 123 6.45 20.95 3.18
C ASP A 123 6.65 22.47 3.40
N ARG A 124 6.52 22.96 4.63
CA ARG A 124 6.64 24.40 4.98
C ARG A 124 8.05 24.99 4.88
N GLY A 125 9.02 24.29 4.27
CA GLY A 125 10.37 24.79 4.06
C GLY A 125 11.26 24.75 5.31
N MET A 126 11.18 23.66 6.09
CA MET A 126 12.02 23.51 7.29
C MET A 126 13.51 23.39 6.94
N ARG A 127 14.37 24.08 7.69
CA ARG A 127 15.83 23.89 7.62
C ARG A 127 16.18 22.45 8.05
N GLY A 128 17.08 21.80 7.32
CA GLY A 128 17.48 20.41 7.61
C GLY A 128 16.51 19.34 7.08
N LEU A 129 15.68 19.67 6.08
CA LEU A 129 14.65 18.76 5.54
C LEU A 129 15.16 17.37 5.14
N ALA A 130 16.38 17.28 4.59
CA ALA A 130 16.99 16.00 4.22
C ALA A 130 17.19 15.08 5.44
N PHE A 131 17.58 15.64 6.59
CA PHE A 131 17.74 14.88 7.82
C PHE A 131 16.39 14.37 8.35
N TYR A 132 15.39 15.26 8.46
CA TYR A 132 14.05 14.89 8.91
C TYR A 132 13.40 13.83 8.00
N ARG A 133 13.51 14.00 6.68
CA ARG A 133 13.00 13.02 5.71
C ARG A 133 13.64 11.65 5.92
N SER A 134 14.96 11.59 6.09
CA SER A 134 15.67 10.33 6.34
C SER A 134 15.29 9.70 7.68
N ALA A 135 15.23 10.49 8.74
CA ALA A 135 14.89 10.04 10.09
C ALA A 135 13.47 9.45 10.16
N PHE A 136 12.48 10.11 9.54
CA PHE A 136 11.10 9.62 9.52
C PHE A 136 10.86 8.50 8.50
N TYR A 137 11.69 8.38 7.46
CA TYR A 137 11.63 7.27 6.50
C TYR A 137 12.20 5.97 7.06
N LEU A 138 13.21 6.06 7.93
CA LEU A 138 13.93 4.90 8.50
C LEU A 138 13.02 3.85 9.17
N PRO A 139 11.99 4.21 9.97
CA PRO A 139 11.02 3.25 10.49
C PRO A 139 10.35 2.39 9.42
N SER A 140 9.98 2.97 8.27
CA SER A 140 9.32 2.22 7.20
C SER A 140 10.24 1.21 6.49
N MET A 141 11.56 1.43 6.55
CA MET A 141 12.55 0.49 6.02
C MET A 141 12.81 -0.67 6.99
N LEU A 142 12.87 -0.38 8.29
CA LEU A 142 13.24 -1.36 9.31
C LEU A 142 12.04 -2.07 9.95
N GLY A 143 10.84 -1.49 9.88
CA GLY A 143 9.66 -1.92 10.61
C GLY A 143 9.14 -3.32 10.25
N GLY A 144 9.52 -3.83 9.07
CA GLY A 144 9.28 -5.22 8.66
C GLY A 144 10.24 -6.25 9.25
N SER A 145 11.31 -5.81 9.93
CA SER A 145 12.39 -6.71 10.39
C SER A 145 12.04 -7.43 11.69
N VAL A 146 12.62 -8.62 11.85
CA VAL A 146 12.56 -9.40 13.10
C VAL A 146 13.16 -8.60 14.27
N ALA A 147 14.25 -7.87 14.04
CA ALA A 147 14.90 -7.05 15.06
C ALA A 147 13.95 -6.00 15.65
N VAL A 148 13.23 -5.25 14.79
CA VAL A 148 12.25 -4.27 15.26
C VAL A 148 11.10 -4.96 16.01
N ALA A 149 10.61 -6.11 15.53
CA ALA A 149 9.55 -6.83 16.23
C ALA A 149 9.98 -7.31 17.64
N VAL A 150 11.24 -7.74 17.81
CA VAL A 150 11.80 -8.12 19.11
C VAL A 150 11.93 -6.89 20.02
N LEU A 151 12.47 -5.78 19.51
CA LEU A 151 12.55 -4.52 20.27
C LEU A 151 11.16 -4.03 20.69
N TRP A 152 10.17 -4.14 19.80
CA TRP A 152 8.79 -3.76 20.10
C TRP A 152 8.21 -4.60 21.26
N LYS A 153 8.50 -5.91 21.26
CA LYS A 153 8.15 -6.80 22.37
C LYS A 153 8.79 -6.40 23.70
N MET A 154 10.03 -5.93 23.67
CA MET A 154 10.71 -5.40 24.87
C MET A 154 10.09 -4.08 25.33
N VAL A 155 9.75 -3.18 24.42
CA VAL A 155 9.14 -1.87 24.75
C VAL A 155 7.77 -2.03 25.41
N PHE A 156 6.94 -2.96 24.93
CA PHE A 156 5.57 -3.18 25.40
C PHE A 156 5.40 -4.37 26.37
N GLY A 157 6.51 -4.94 26.84
CA GLY A 157 6.51 -5.96 27.90
C GLY A 157 6.18 -5.38 29.28
N SER A 158 6.01 -6.26 30.28
CA SER A 158 5.73 -5.88 31.68
C SER A 158 6.76 -4.90 32.25
N ASP A 159 8.04 -5.16 32.00
CA ASP A 159 9.17 -4.33 32.45
C ASP A 159 9.69 -3.41 31.33
N GLY A 160 8.83 -3.15 30.33
CA GLY A 160 9.18 -2.41 29.13
C GLY A 160 9.22 -0.89 29.34
N LEU A 161 9.85 -0.21 28.37
CA LEU A 161 9.96 1.26 28.36
C LEU A 161 8.58 1.94 28.43
N PHE A 162 7.55 1.34 27.84
CA PHE A 162 6.21 1.92 27.86
C PHE A 162 5.65 2.01 29.30
N ASN A 163 5.80 0.96 30.11
CA ASN A 163 5.41 1.01 31.52
C ASN A 163 6.30 1.97 32.32
N ALA A 164 7.61 2.03 32.06
CA ALA A 164 8.49 2.99 32.70
C ALA A 164 8.05 4.44 32.48
N LEU A 165 7.59 4.78 31.27
CA LEU A 165 7.02 6.09 30.95
C LEU A 165 5.71 6.35 31.68
N ILE A 166 4.80 5.37 31.74
CA ILE A 166 3.52 5.49 32.46
C ILE A 166 3.76 5.70 33.97
N ASN A 167 4.71 4.95 34.54
CA ASN A 167 5.11 5.05 35.94
C ASN A 167 5.72 6.41 36.29
N LEU A 168 6.41 7.07 35.35
CA LEU A 168 6.93 8.43 35.52
C LEU A 168 5.80 9.45 35.79
N PHE A 169 4.64 9.25 35.16
CA PHE A 169 3.47 10.12 35.33
C PHE A 169 2.56 9.69 36.50
N GLY A 170 3.03 8.80 37.37
CA GLY A 170 2.34 8.40 38.60
C GLY A 170 1.30 7.30 38.44
N ALA A 171 1.12 6.74 37.24
CA ALA A 171 0.27 5.58 37.03
C ALA A 171 1.10 4.31 37.22
N SER A 172 0.90 3.57 38.32
CA SER A 172 1.62 2.33 38.59
C SER A 172 1.13 1.19 37.67
N SER A 173 1.78 1.01 36.53
CA SER A 173 1.51 -0.06 35.56
C SER A 173 2.70 -1.01 35.43
N SER A 174 2.42 -2.30 35.60
CA SER A 174 3.33 -3.43 35.30
C SER A 174 2.73 -4.40 34.27
N MET A 175 1.66 -3.97 33.60
CA MET A 175 0.91 -4.79 32.65
C MET A 175 1.73 -5.04 31.38
N SER A 176 1.81 -6.30 30.92
CA SER A 176 2.36 -6.59 29.60
C SER A 176 1.33 -6.29 28.52
N TRP A 177 1.47 -5.15 27.85
CA TRP A 177 0.57 -4.70 26.78
C TRP A 177 0.62 -5.60 25.56
N ILE A 178 1.78 -6.17 25.30
CA ILE A 178 1.97 -7.06 24.16
C ILE A 178 1.51 -8.50 24.43
N ALA A 179 1.39 -8.89 25.71
CA ALA A 179 0.94 -10.22 26.13
C ALA A 179 -0.45 -10.19 26.79
N ASN A 180 -1.23 -9.14 26.56
CA ASN A 180 -2.62 -9.06 27.00
C ASN A 180 -3.56 -9.12 25.78
N PRO A 181 -4.62 -9.97 25.80
CA PRO A 181 -5.52 -10.13 24.65
C PRO A 181 -6.21 -8.85 24.17
N ASP A 182 -6.50 -7.93 25.08
CA ASP A 182 -7.24 -6.70 24.80
C ASP A 182 -6.36 -5.61 24.18
N THR A 183 -5.05 -5.65 24.44
CA THR A 183 -4.10 -4.60 24.02
C THR A 183 -3.07 -5.07 22.99
N ALA A 184 -2.82 -6.38 22.85
CA ALA A 184 -1.76 -6.90 21.98
C ALA A 184 -1.90 -6.46 20.52
N ASN A 185 -3.09 -6.53 19.93
CA ASN A 185 -3.32 -6.07 18.56
C ASN A 185 -3.11 -4.54 18.42
N TRP A 186 -3.47 -3.75 19.44
CA TRP A 186 -3.23 -2.30 19.44
C TRP A 186 -1.74 -1.96 19.43
N THR A 187 -0.89 -2.74 20.11
CA THR A 187 0.56 -2.54 20.05
C THR A 187 1.10 -2.76 18.63
N LEU A 188 0.53 -3.71 17.87
CA LEU A 188 0.88 -3.95 16.47
C LEU A 188 0.34 -2.86 15.54
N ILE A 189 -0.86 -2.33 15.82
CA ILE A 189 -1.41 -1.16 15.11
C ILE A 189 -0.48 0.04 15.31
N ALA A 190 -0.02 0.30 16.54
CA ALA A 190 0.93 1.37 16.82
C ALA A 190 2.25 1.19 16.05
N LEU A 191 2.77 -0.05 15.97
CA LEU A 191 3.95 -0.37 15.16
C LEU A 191 3.73 -0.09 13.67
N HIS A 192 2.54 -0.38 13.15
CA HIS A 192 2.20 -0.10 11.76
C HIS A 192 2.13 1.41 11.48
N VAL A 193 1.48 2.17 12.37
CA VAL A 193 1.36 3.62 12.25
C VAL A 193 2.74 4.26 12.32
N TRP A 194 3.64 3.79 13.20
CA TRP A 194 5.03 4.27 13.28
C TRP A 194 5.82 4.11 11.96
N GLN A 195 5.38 3.23 11.06
CA GLN A 195 5.96 3.03 9.74
C GLN A 195 5.41 3.99 8.67
N PHE A 196 4.85 5.14 9.07
CA PHE A 196 4.29 6.17 8.18
C PHE A 196 5.30 6.79 7.19
N GLY A 197 6.60 6.54 7.35
CA GLY A 197 7.67 7.19 6.59
C GLY A 197 7.56 7.08 5.07
N SER A 198 7.26 5.90 4.54
CA SER A 198 7.11 5.68 3.10
C SER A 198 5.91 6.45 2.51
N PRO A 199 4.67 6.30 3.00
CA PRO A 199 3.54 7.09 2.51
C PRO A 199 3.73 8.59 2.72
N MET A 200 4.42 9.02 3.79
CA MET A 200 4.76 10.42 4.03
C MET A 200 5.64 10.99 2.92
N VAL A 201 6.69 10.27 2.50
CA VAL A 201 7.58 10.71 1.41
C VAL A 201 6.81 10.83 0.09
N ILE A 202 5.88 9.92 -0.16
CA ILE A 202 5.02 9.94 -1.35
C ILE A 202 4.07 11.16 -1.29
N PHE A 203 3.43 11.42 -0.15
CA PHE A 203 2.61 12.62 0.04
C PHE A 203 3.41 13.91 -0.12
N LEU A 204 4.63 13.97 0.41
CA LEU A 204 5.50 15.13 0.27
C LEU A 204 5.88 15.39 -1.19
N ALA A 205 6.11 14.33 -1.99
CA ALA A 205 6.34 14.46 -3.42
C ALA A 205 5.09 15.02 -4.14
N GLY A 206 3.90 14.56 -3.75
CA GLY A 206 2.62 15.07 -4.25
C GLY A 206 2.36 16.54 -3.93
N LEU A 207 2.55 16.93 -2.66
CA LEU A 207 2.35 18.30 -2.20
C LEU A 207 3.17 19.30 -3.02
N ARG A 208 4.39 18.93 -3.40
CA ARG A 208 5.31 19.75 -4.19
C ARG A 208 4.93 19.88 -5.65
N GLN A 209 4.07 19.01 -6.17
CA GLN A 209 3.57 19.09 -7.54
C GLN A 209 2.40 20.08 -7.65
N ILE A 210 1.75 20.44 -6.54
CA ILE A 210 0.63 21.38 -6.54
C ILE A 210 1.15 22.80 -6.87
N PRO A 211 0.65 23.45 -7.93
CA PRO A 211 1.08 24.80 -8.30
C PRO A 211 0.83 25.81 -7.17
N ARG A 212 1.84 26.65 -6.87
CA ARG A 212 1.73 27.68 -5.84
C ARG A 212 0.67 28.73 -6.14
N GLU A 213 0.43 28.98 -7.42
CA GLU A 213 -0.55 29.94 -7.93
C GLU A 213 -1.96 29.66 -7.40
N LEU A 214 -2.35 28.40 -7.20
CA LEU A 214 -3.65 28.02 -6.62
C LEU A 214 -3.80 28.53 -5.18
N TYR A 215 -2.73 28.47 -4.39
CA TYR A 215 -2.74 28.94 -3.00
C TYR A 215 -2.71 30.47 -2.91
N GLU A 216 -2.00 31.13 -3.84
CA GLU A 216 -1.95 32.59 -3.94
C GLU A 216 -3.30 33.15 -4.35
N ALA A 217 -3.92 32.63 -5.41
CA ALA A 217 -5.27 33.01 -5.84
C ALA A 217 -6.29 32.83 -4.70
N ALA A 218 -6.28 31.67 -4.03
CA ALA A 218 -7.18 31.43 -2.91
C ALA A 218 -6.94 32.36 -1.73
N SER A 219 -5.70 32.81 -1.51
CA SER A 219 -5.40 33.79 -0.46
C SER A 219 -5.93 35.19 -0.78
N VAL A 220 -5.92 35.58 -2.06
CA VAL A 220 -6.54 36.83 -2.54
C VAL A 220 -8.06 36.80 -2.36
N ASP A 221 -8.69 35.63 -2.57
CA ASP A 221 -10.11 35.38 -2.33
C ASP A 221 -10.48 35.23 -0.84
N GLY A 222 -9.54 35.46 0.08
CA GLY A 222 -9.77 35.40 1.53
C GLY A 222 -9.93 33.97 2.09
N ALA A 223 -9.53 32.93 1.36
CA ALA A 223 -9.60 31.56 1.85
C ALA A 223 -8.51 31.30 2.91
N GLY A 224 -8.94 31.00 4.14
CA GLY A 224 -8.04 30.60 5.22
C GLY A 224 -7.35 29.25 4.99
N LYS A 225 -6.32 28.93 5.79
CA LYS A 225 -5.49 27.72 5.64
C LYS A 225 -6.28 26.41 5.65
N TRP A 226 -7.34 26.32 6.46
CA TRP A 226 -8.21 25.15 6.48
C TRP A 226 -8.97 24.98 5.15
N LYS A 227 -9.54 26.07 4.63
CA LYS A 227 -10.25 26.06 3.35
C LYS A 227 -9.30 25.74 2.19
N GLN A 228 -8.08 26.28 2.20
CA GLN A 228 -7.04 25.92 1.23
C GLN A 228 -6.70 24.42 1.29
N PHE A 229 -6.55 23.87 2.50
CA PHE A 229 -6.27 22.44 2.66
C PHE A 229 -7.39 21.55 2.14
N THR A 230 -8.65 21.83 2.50
CA THR A 230 -9.77 20.97 2.10
C THR A 230 -10.22 21.16 0.66
N ALA A 231 -10.07 22.36 0.09
CA ALA A 231 -10.54 22.68 -1.25
C ALA A 231 -9.46 22.58 -2.34
N ILE A 232 -8.18 22.68 -1.98
CA ILE A 232 -7.06 22.60 -2.95
C ILE A 232 -6.22 21.37 -2.65
N THR A 233 -5.64 21.30 -1.45
CA THR A 233 -4.64 20.26 -1.14
C THR A 233 -5.22 18.85 -1.17
N LEU A 234 -6.33 18.59 -0.48
CA LEU A 234 -6.93 17.26 -0.41
C LEU A 234 -7.43 16.75 -1.78
N PRO A 235 -8.16 17.55 -2.60
CA PRO A 235 -8.58 17.11 -3.93
C PRO A 235 -7.39 16.81 -4.85
N GLN A 236 -6.39 17.68 -4.89
CA GLN A 236 -5.19 17.51 -5.71
C GLN A 236 -4.32 16.32 -5.25
N LEU A 237 -4.33 16.00 -3.96
CA LEU A 237 -3.66 14.79 -3.44
C LEU A 237 -4.48 13.52 -3.58
N SER A 238 -5.75 13.58 -4.00
CA SER A 238 -6.64 12.42 -3.99
C SER A 238 -6.12 11.20 -4.78
N PRO A 239 -5.42 11.33 -5.94
CA PRO A 239 -4.83 10.16 -6.61
C PRO A 239 -3.71 9.51 -5.79
N ILE A 240 -2.97 10.32 -5.03
CA ILE A 240 -1.85 9.89 -4.20
C ILE A 240 -2.37 9.25 -2.89
N ILE A 241 -3.42 9.82 -2.30
CA ILE A 241 -4.14 9.22 -1.17
C ILE A 241 -4.65 7.85 -1.57
N PHE A 242 -5.28 7.74 -2.75
CA PHE A 242 -5.78 6.48 -3.28
C PHE A 242 -4.67 5.44 -3.48
N PHE A 243 -3.55 5.83 -4.12
CA PHE A 243 -2.40 4.95 -4.31
C PHE A 243 -1.87 4.43 -2.96
N ASN A 244 -1.60 5.33 -2.01
CA ASN A 244 -1.12 4.97 -0.69
C ASN A 244 -2.12 4.08 0.06
N LEU A 245 -3.42 4.35 -0.05
CA LEU A 245 -4.47 3.53 0.55
C LEU A 245 -4.44 2.10 0.03
N VAL A 246 -4.43 1.91 -1.29
CA VAL A 246 -4.41 0.56 -1.90
C VAL A 246 -3.15 -0.18 -1.48
N MET A 247 -1.98 0.47 -1.55
CA MET A 247 -0.71 -0.15 -1.14
C MET A 247 -0.68 -0.51 0.35
N SER A 248 -1.14 0.39 1.22
CA SER A 248 -1.19 0.13 2.66
C SER A 248 -2.18 -0.97 3.03
N VAL A 249 -3.33 -1.06 2.34
CA VAL A 249 -4.28 -2.18 2.52
C VAL A 249 -3.61 -3.50 2.16
N ILE A 250 -3.02 -3.61 0.96
CA ILE A 250 -2.36 -4.85 0.49
C ILE A 250 -1.26 -5.27 1.47
N ASN A 251 -0.38 -4.34 1.86
CA ASN A 251 0.72 -4.63 2.78
C ASN A 251 0.23 -5.02 4.18
N SER A 252 -0.85 -4.41 4.68
CA SER A 252 -1.40 -4.72 6.00
C SER A 252 -1.93 -6.14 6.10
N PHE A 253 -2.54 -6.67 5.02
CA PHE A 253 -2.95 -8.07 4.95
C PHE A 253 -1.76 -9.03 4.93
N GLN A 254 -0.58 -8.59 4.49
CA GLN A 254 0.64 -9.39 4.43
C GLN A 254 1.45 -9.39 5.74
N THR A 255 0.94 -8.77 6.81
CA THR A 255 1.63 -8.67 8.12
C THR A 255 1.82 -10.06 8.75
N PHE A 256 3.01 -10.63 8.59
CA PHE A 256 3.38 -11.94 9.16
C PHE A 256 4.45 -11.82 10.25
N THR A 257 5.57 -11.19 9.94
CA THR A 257 6.78 -11.19 10.78
C THR A 257 6.49 -10.68 12.19
N GLN A 258 5.79 -9.55 12.30
CA GLN A 258 5.47 -8.94 13.58
C GLN A 258 4.56 -9.84 14.41
N ALA A 259 3.49 -10.38 13.80
CA ALA A 259 2.58 -11.30 14.47
C ALA A 259 3.29 -12.59 14.93
N TYR A 260 4.16 -13.15 14.09
CA TYR A 260 4.94 -14.34 14.41
C TYR A 260 5.90 -14.10 15.58
N VAL A 261 6.74 -13.06 15.50
CA VAL A 261 7.77 -12.79 16.52
C VAL A 261 7.15 -12.44 17.86
N VAL A 262 6.11 -11.61 17.85
CA VAL A 262 5.45 -11.15 19.08
C VAL A 262 4.80 -12.32 19.82
N SER A 263 4.02 -13.13 19.10
CA SER A 263 3.26 -14.24 19.67
C SER A 263 4.05 -15.56 19.80
N GLY A 264 5.32 -15.58 19.40
CA GLY A 264 6.11 -16.81 19.32
C GLY A 264 5.54 -17.83 18.33
N GLY A 265 4.89 -17.35 17.27
CA GLY A 265 4.28 -18.17 16.23
C GLY A 265 2.90 -18.74 16.57
N THR A 266 2.35 -18.46 17.75
CA THR A 266 1.07 -19.04 18.21
C THR A 266 -0.16 -18.19 17.87
N GLY A 267 0.01 -16.87 17.70
CA GLY A 267 -1.07 -15.91 17.60
C GLY A 267 -1.68 -15.50 18.96
N GLY A 268 -1.16 -16.04 20.06
CA GLY A 268 -1.64 -15.75 21.41
C GLY A 268 -1.18 -14.41 21.98
N PRO A 269 -1.78 -13.99 23.12
CA PRO A 269 -2.72 -14.76 23.94
C PRO A 269 -4.16 -14.77 23.37
N SER A 270 -4.90 -15.87 23.56
CA SER A 270 -6.30 -16.03 23.11
C SER A 270 -6.56 -15.67 21.64
N ASP A 271 -5.64 -16.03 20.74
CA ASP A 271 -5.66 -15.70 19.31
C ASP A 271 -5.72 -14.18 19.00
N SER A 272 -5.44 -13.29 19.97
CA SER A 272 -5.52 -11.82 19.83
C SER A 272 -4.56 -11.23 18.79
N THR A 273 -3.49 -11.94 18.45
CA THR A 273 -2.55 -11.59 17.38
C THR A 273 -2.45 -12.70 16.34
N LEU A 274 -3.50 -13.53 16.19
CA LEU A 274 -3.56 -14.56 15.17
C LEU A 274 -3.87 -13.91 13.82
N PHE A 275 -2.88 -13.32 13.17
CA PHE A 275 -3.07 -12.73 11.85
C PHE A 275 -3.36 -13.82 10.81
N TYR A 276 -4.08 -13.49 9.75
CA TYR A 276 -4.48 -14.43 8.70
C TYR A 276 -3.28 -15.17 8.10
N THR A 277 -2.21 -14.42 7.81
CA THR A 277 -0.94 -14.95 7.29
C THR A 277 -0.23 -15.86 8.29
N LEU A 278 -0.31 -15.54 9.59
CA LEU A 278 0.21 -16.41 10.64
C LEU A 278 -0.60 -17.70 10.74
N TYR A 279 -1.93 -17.63 10.62
CA TYR A 279 -2.78 -18.82 10.61
C TYR A 279 -2.50 -19.72 9.40
N LEU A 280 -2.37 -19.12 8.20
CA LEU A 280 -1.93 -19.80 6.99
C LEU A 280 -0.59 -20.52 7.20
N TYR A 281 0.39 -19.84 7.81
CA TYR A 281 1.68 -20.44 8.14
C TYR A 281 1.56 -21.62 9.11
N GLN A 282 0.77 -21.48 10.18
CA GLN A 282 0.53 -22.56 11.15
C GLN A 282 -0.09 -23.80 10.47
N GLN A 283 -1.03 -23.60 9.55
CA GLN A 283 -1.65 -24.71 8.83
C GLN A 283 -0.69 -25.35 7.83
N GLY A 284 0.06 -24.54 7.07
CA GLY A 284 0.92 -25.05 6.00
C GLY A 284 2.19 -25.72 6.53
N PHE A 285 2.89 -25.06 7.43
CA PHE A 285 4.24 -25.45 7.84
C PHE A 285 4.27 -26.15 9.20
N ALA A 286 3.52 -25.68 10.20
CA ALA A 286 3.52 -26.31 11.52
C ALA A 286 2.63 -27.55 11.56
N SER A 287 1.45 -27.50 10.95
CA SER A 287 0.47 -28.59 10.94
C SER A 287 0.56 -29.51 9.72
N LEU A 288 1.44 -29.17 8.76
CA LEU A 288 1.60 -29.88 7.48
C LEU A 288 0.26 -30.12 6.76
N ARG A 289 -0.64 -29.14 6.78
CA ARG A 289 -1.93 -29.16 6.07
C ARG A 289 -1.85 -28.24 4.86
N MET A 290 -0.93 -28.53 3.94
CA MET A 290 -0.67 -27.68 2.77
C MET A 290 -1.89 -27.47 1.88
N GLY A 291 -2.72 -28.49 1.67
CA GLY A 291 -3.99 -28.33 0.95
C GLY A 291 -4.89 -27.24 1.55
N TYR A 292 -5.05 -27.25 2.87
CA TYR A 292 -5.84 -26.26 3.59
C TYR A 292 -5.18 -24.88 3.60
N ALA A 293 -3.86 -24.82 3.80
CA ALA A 293 -3.10 -23.57 3.75
C ALA A 293 -3.13 -22.91 2.37
N SER A 294 -3.07 -23.68 1.28
CA SER A 294 -3.25 -23.17 -0.07
C SER A 294 -4.67 -22.63 -0.29
N ALA A 295 -5.69 -23.30 0.25
CA ALA A 295 -7.07 -22.76 0.21
C ALA A 295 -7.17 -21.42 0.95
N LEU A 296 -6.56 -21.30 2.13
CA LEU A 296 -6.45 -20.04 2.87
C LEU A 296 -5.76 -18.95 2.05
N ALA A 297 -4.66 -19.27 1.36
CA ALA A 297 -3.94 -18.31 0.51
C ALA A 297 -4.85 -17.73 -0.59
N TRP A 298 -5.60 -18.59 -1.28
CA TRP A 298 -6.51 -18.14 -2.35
C TRP A 298 -7.70 -17.33 -1.85
N ILE A 299 -8.24 -17.68 -0.68
CA ILE A 299 -9.27 -16.85 -0.04
C ILE A 299 -8.72 -15.48 0.34
N MET A 300 -7.47 -15.38 0.81
CA MET A 300 -6.83 -14.10 1.08
C MET A 300 -6.69 -13.26 -0.19
N VAL A 301 -6.25 -13.87 -1.29
CA VAL A 301 -6.16 -13.20 -2.60
C VAL A 301 -7.53 -12.65 -3.01
N LEU A 302 -8.59 -13.43 -2.87
CA LEU A 302 -9.94 -12.98 -3.18
C LEU A 302 -10.40 -11.83 -2.27
N ILE A 303 -10.16 -11.91 -0.97
CA ILE A 303 -10.50 -10.83 -0.03
C ILE A 303 -9.78 -9.54 -0.40
N VAL A 304 -8.45 -9.60 -0.63
CA VAL A 304 -7.65 -8.43 -1.01
C VAL A 304 -8.11 -7.89 -2.37
N ALA A 305 -8.39 -8.76 -3.34
CA ALA A 305 -8.88 -8.36 -4.66
C ALA A 305 -10.25 -7.68 -4.59
N VAL A 306 -11.18 -8.20 -3.79
CA VAL A 306 -12.51 -7.60 -3.57
C VAL A 306 -12.38 -6.24 -2.89
N LEU A 307 -11.61 -6.14 -1.80
CA LEU A 307 -11.39 -4.86 -1.12
C LEU A 307 -10.69 -3.84 -2.03
N THR A 308 -9.71 -4.27 -2.82
CA THR A 308 -9.05 -3.41 -3.81
C THR A 308 -10.04 -2.97 -4.90
N GLY A 309 -10.85 -3.89 -5.41
CA GLY A 309 -11.91 -3.59 -6.38
C GLY A 309 -12.94 -2.59 -5.84
N ILE A 310 -13.34 -2.72 -4.56
CA ILE A 310 -14.21 -1.75 -3.87
C ILE A 310 -13.51 -0.39 -3.79
N ASN A 311 -12.23 -0.34 -3.40
CA ASN A 311 -11.46 0.90 -3.37
C ASN A 311 -11.43 1.58 -4.76
N PHE A 312 -11.17 0.82 -5.83
CA PHE A 312 -11.20 1.33 -7.21
C PHE A 312 -12.60 1.72 -7.69
N ALA A 313 -13.65 1.05 -7.23
CA ALA A 313 -15.02 1.44 -7.55
C ALA A 313 -15.38 2.76 -6.86
N LEU A 314 -14.98 2.91 -5.59
CA LEU A 314 -15.18 4.13 -4.82
C LEU A 314 -14.34 5.28 -5.34
N SER A 315 -13.11 5.04 -5.84
CA SER A 315 -12.19 6.07 -6.34
C SER A 315 -12.83 7.04 -7.33
N LYS A 316 -13.74 6.56 -8.17
CA LYS A 316 -14.49 7.37 -9.14
C LYS A 316 -15.29 8.53 -8.53
N PHE A 317 -15.61 8.49 -7.24
CA PHE A 317 -16.43 9.51 -6.56
C PHE A 317 -15.62 10.58 -5.81
N TRP A 318 -14.32 10.39 -5.60
CA TRP A 318 -13.51 11.25 -4.71
C TRP A 318 -12.09 11.49 -5.23
N VAL A 319 -11.62 10.69 -6.20
CA VAL A 319 -10.34 10.90 -6.88
C VAL A 319 -10.55 11.82 -8.07
N HIS A 320 -9.85 12.95 -8.04
CA HIS A 320 -9.82 13.94 -9.09
C HIS A 320 -8.49 13.78 -9.82
N TYR A 321 -8.55 13.41 -11.10
CA TYR A 321 -7.40 13.47 -11.98
C TYR A 321 -7.38 14.86 -12.62
N ASP A 322 -6.19 15.46 -12.73
CA ASP A 322 -6.02 16.71 -13.47
C ASP A 322 -6.16 16.40 -14.98
N ASP A 323 -7.38 16.56 -15.51
CA ASP A 323 -7.67 16.60 -16.96
C ASP A 323 -8.03 18.04 -17.39
#